data_AF-A0A2E7CWI8-F1
#
_entry.id   AF-A0A2E7CWI8-F1
#
_cell.length_a   1.000
_cell.length_b   1.000
_cell.length_c   1.000
_cell.angle_alpha   90.00
_cell.angle_beta   90.00
_cell.angle_gamma   90.00
#
_symmetry.space_group_name_H-M   'P 1'
#
loop_
_entity.id
_entity.type
_entity.pdbx_description
1 polymer ?
#
loop_
_entity_poly.entity_id
_entity_poly.type
_entity_poly.pdbx_seq_one_letter_code
_entity_poly.pdbx_strand_id
1 'polypeptide(L)' 'MSDARVSGIVDVVEETKSYGKNNFQKRLVVIRQDGERFTNYIPVEFLQARCADADSINVGDEVEV' A
#
# COMPACT_ATOMS: atom_id res chain seq x y z
N MET A 1 14.12 0.44 -16.35
CA MET A 1 13.34 0.04 -15.17
C MET A 1 11.89 0.03 -15.61
N SER A 2 11.13 -1.02 -15.31
CA SER A 2 9.71 -1.04 -15.62
C SER A 2 8.99 -0.25 -14.53
N ASP A 3 8.36 0.87 -14.88
CA ASP A 3 7.49 1.62 -13.97
C ASP A 3 6.17 0.83 -13.83
N ALA A 4 6.17 -0.14 -12.91
CA ALA A 4 4.95 -0.84 -12.54
C ALA A 4 4.05 0.15 -11.79
N ARG A 5 2.77 0.21 -12.17
CA ARG A 5 1.74 1.03 -11.54
C ARG A 5 0.58 0.16 -11.12
N VAL A 6 0.04 0.41 -9.93
CA VAL A 6 -1.12 -0.30 -9.39
C VAL A 6 -2.17 0.73 -9.00
N SER A 7 -3.36 0.63 -9.59
CA SER A 7 -4.51 1.47 -9.24
C SER A 7 -5.66 0.65 -8.66
N GLY A 8 -6.46 1.24 -7.78
CA GLY A 8 -7.65 0.59 -7.22
C GLY A 8 -8.13 1.25 -5.94
N ILE A 9 -9.03 0.57 -5.22
CA ILE A 9 -9.60 1.05 -3.97
C ILE A 9 -8.80 0.50 -2.80
N VAL A 10 -8.44 1.36 -1.84
CA VAL A 10 -7.73 0.95 -0.63
C VAL A 10 -8.67 0.15 0.26
N ASP A 11 -8.26 -1.08 0.58
CA ASP A 11 -9.03 -2.00 1.41
C ASP A 11 -8.48 -2.09 2.83
N VAL A 12 -7.16 -2.03 2.97
CA VAL A 12 -6.45 -2.07 4.26
C VAL A 12 -5.34 -1.03 4.27
N VAL A 13 -5.23 -0.29 5.37
CA VAL A 13 -4.07 0.54 5.71
C VAL A 13 -3.61 0.13 7.10
N GLU A 14 -2.41 -0.44 7.20
CA GLU A 14 -1.81 -0.73 8.50
C GLU A 14 -1.06 0.47 9.07
N GLU A 15 -0.74 0.41 10.36
CA GLU A 15 0.21 1.33 10.98
C GLU A 15 1.65 1.07 10.47
N THR A 16 2.49 2.10 10.54
CA THR A 16 3.92 1.97 10.25
C THR A 16 4.58 1.15 11.36
N LYS A 17 5.10 -0.02 11.00
CA LYS A 17 5.77 -0.95 11.92
C LYS A 17 7.29 -0.79 11.78
N SER A 18 7.99 -0.81 12.92
CA SER A 18 9.46 -0.73 12.98
C SER A 18 10.05 -2.11 13.32
N TYR A 19 11.10 -2.50 12.59
CA TYR A 19 11.73 -3.82 12.66
C TYR A 19 13.24 -3.71 12.89
N GLY A 20 13.76 -4.56 13.77
CA GLY A 20 15.20 -4.75 13.99
C GLY A 20 15.93 -3.57 14.64
N LYS A 21 17.27 -3.67 14.70
CA LYS A 21 18.15 -2.68 15.35
C LYS A 21 18.38 -1.39 14.53
N ASN A 22 18.06 -1.41 13.24
CA ASN A 22 18.32 -0.29 12.32
C ASN A 22 17.08 0.57 12.04
N ASN A 23 16.05 0.48 12.90
CA ASN A 23 14.79 1.18 12.74
C ASN A 23 14.18 0.96 11.34
N PHE A 24 14.18 -0.30 10.86
CA PHE A 24 13.63 -0.57 9.54
C PHE A 24 12.12 -0.38 9.57
N GLN A 25 11.60 0.61 8.87
CA GLN A 25 10.17 0.90 8.86
C GLN A 25 9.51 0.36 7.60
N LYS A 26 8.33 -0.22 7.78
CA LYS A 26 7.43 -0.51 6.67
C LYS A 26 5.98 -0.28 7.04
N ARG A 27 5.17 0.03 6.04
CA ARG A 27 3.72 0.15 6.14
C ARG A 27 3.08 -0.65 5.02
N LEU A 28 2.10 -1.47 5.37
CA LEU A 28 1.32 -2.25 4.42
C LEU A 28 0.04 -1.50 4.04
N VAL A 29 -0.20 -1.39 2.74
CA VAL A 29 -1.48 -0.97 2.17
C VAL A 29 -1.96 -2.07 1.23
N VAL A 30 -3.23 -2.46 1.31
CA VAL A 30 -3.82 -3.42 0.37
C VAL A 30 -4.75 -2.69 -0.57
N ILE A 31 -4.52 -2.86 -1.87
CA ILE A 31 -5.34 -2.27 -2.93
C ILE A 31 -6.23 -3.36 -3.51
N ARG A 32 -7.54 -3.12 -3.47
CA ARG A 32 -8.56 -3.95 -4.06
C ARG A 32 -8.85 -3.47 -5.48
N GLN A 33 -8.76 -4.40 -6.42
CA GLN A 33 -9.16 -4.21 -7.81
C GLN A 33 -10.35 -5.10 -8.11
N ASP A 34 -11.48 -4.47 -8.41
CA ASP A 34 -12.68 -5.21 -8.83
C ASP A 34 -12.55 -5.56 -10.31
N GLY A 35 -12.14 -6.80 -10.59
CA GLY A 35 -12.19 -7.36 -11.94
C GLY A 35 -13.60 -7.83 -12.30
N GLU A 36 -13.85 -8.09 -13.58
CA GLU A 36 -15.17 -8.51 -14.08
C GLU A 36 -15.70 -9.79 -13.43
N ARG A 37 -14.80 -10.69 -12.99
CA ARG A 37 -15.16 -12.00 -12.46
C ARG A 37 -14.65 -12.26 -11.04
N PHE A 38 -13.51 -11.67 -10.68
CA PHE A 38 -12.89 -11.87 -9.37
C PHE A 38 -12.24 -10.57 -8.92
N THR A 39 -12.45 -10.26 -7.65
CA THR A 39 -11.72 -9.21 -6.95
C THR A 39 -10.29 -9.67 -6.70
N ASN A 40 -9.32 -8.83 -7.06
CA ASN A 40 -7.92 -9.02 -6.77
C ASN A 40 -7.51 -8.11 -5.60
N TYR A 41 -6.66 -8.61 -4.71
CA TYR A 41 -6.11 -7.84 -3.59
C TYR A 41 -4.59 -7.80 -3.77
N ILE A 42 -4.05 -6.59 -3.91
CA ILE A 42 -2.64 -6.34 -4.16
C ILE A 42 -2.02 -5.71 -2.91
N PRO A 43 -1.17 -6.45 -2.18
CA PRO A 43 -0.37 -5.89 -1.09
C PRO A 43 0.72 -4.98 -1.64
N VAL A 44 0.77 -3.74 -1.16
CA VAL A 44 1.82 -2.76 -1.44
C VAL A 44 2.50 -2.38 -0.13
N GLU A 45 3.80 -2.61 -0.05
CA GLU A 45 4.61 -2.24 1.12
C GLU A 45 5.40 -0.97 0.84
N PHE A 46 5.09 0.09 1.60
CA PHE A 46 5.90 1.29 1.66
C PHE A 46 7.05 1.07 2.63
N LEU A 47 8.27 1.41 2.21
CA LEU A 47 9.48 1.19 2.99
C LEU A 47 10.12 2.52 3.39
N GLN A 48 10.62 2.60 4.63
CA GLN A 48 11.43 3.72 5.11
C GLN A 48 10.72 5.07 4.92
N ALA A 49 11.39 6.05 4.31
CA ALA A 49 10.87 7.38 4.04
C ALA A 49 9.56 7.37 3.23
N ARG A 50 9.31 6.32 2.44
CA ARG A 50 8.07 6.17 1.66
C ARG A 50 6.86 5.85 2.53
N CYS A 51 7.03 5.48 3.80
CA CYS A 51 5.89 5.28 4.71
C CYS A 51 5.08 6.58 4.89
N ALA A 52 5.73 7.75 4.76
CA ALA A 52 5.08 9.06 4.82
C ALA A 52 4.13 9.30 3.62
N ASP A 53 4.41 8.70 2.46
CA ASP A 53 3.55 8.80 1.27
C ASP A 53 2.19 8.10 1.54
N ALA A 54 2.16 7.15 2.48
CA ALA A 54 0.95 6.44 2.90
C ALA A 54 0.21 7.11 4.07
N ASP A 55 0.70 8.23 4.62
CA ASP A 55 0.03 8.94 5.73
C ASP A 55 -1.30 9.59 5.32
N SER A 56 -1.44 9.94 4.03
CA SER A 56 -2.66 10.54 3.48
C SER A 56 -3.65 9.52 2.91
N ILE A 57 -3.31 8.22 2.93
CA ILE A 57 -4.12 7.15 2.33
C ILE A 57 -5.08 6.59 3.38
N ASN A 58 -6.37 6.56 3.07
CA ASN A 58 -7.42 6.00 3.93
C ASN A 58 -8.13 4.83 3.25
N VAL A 59 -8.72 3.96 4.06
CA VAL A 59 -9.59 2.87 3.55
C VAL A 59 -10.77 3.48 2.79
N GLY A 60 -11.01 2.99 1.57
CA GLY A 60 -12.02 3.50 0.65
C GLY A 60 -11.50 4.50 -0.38
N ASP A 61 -10.27 5.02 -0.23
CA ASP A 61 -9.70 5.94 -1.21
C ASP A 61 -9.38 5.22 -2.54
N GLU A 62 -9.59 5.89 -3.66
CA GLU A 62 -9.12 5.44 -4.97
C GLU A 62 -7.71 5.99 -5.20
N VAL A 63 -6.73 5.10 -5.37
CA VAL A 63 -5.29 5.45 -5.44
C VAL A 63 -4.63 4.82 -6.66
N GLU A 64 -3.52 5.41 -7.10
CA GLU A 64 -2.55 4.84 -8.05
C GLU A 64 -1.15 4.98 -7.45
N VAL A 65 -0.40 3.87 -7.37
CA VAL A 65 0.94 3.78 -6.75
C VAL A 65 1.95 3.12 -7.67
#